data_AF-A0A521X5C2-F1
#
_entry.id   AF-A0A521X5C2-F1
#
_cell.length_a   1.000
_cell.length_b   1.000
_cell.length_c   1.000
_cell.angle_alpha   90.00
_cell.angle_beta   90.00
_cell.angle_gamma   90.00
#
_symmetry.space_group_name_H-M   'P 1'
#
loop_
_entity.id
_entity.type
_entity.pdbx_description
1 polymer ?
#
loop_
_entity_poly.entity_id
_entity_poly.type
_entity_poly.pdbx_seq_one_letter_code
_entity_poly.pdbx_strand_id
1 'polypeptide(L)'
;MKRSSYFFLILIVVVLVVGYWLIKPTESQEFTYEAPDIQLSFDIAKVSKIEIEKNKQYVRFEKIRDRWKIIDPINAYADDEAMYNLLEGLAKFKLLGLISTNAQKQAMYEVDNAGTNVTITTDAGTPTVLIVGKVGPTSGQAYVRPASSGSVYLAKGIVPALVGKNLSEWRQRTVLRMEPRMMKMITVRYGGDRAVFKRDDKKWVSNGAVVPAKTMKPAVDQLSLLRAEGFVDTVVFLSGSPALNVELMADELVRLEFYNHPKFKNQYLLKSSTEPKLFAVNKSAISSIGKLVGSVSMPEEGEFVATEAEAEQGDMDDSYKPTGAEQNSELSPEAQRVLQSILQQSRGTALTTQQGLPAATGIEDSGELTVYTVRAGETIASISRKFNITEEQLMKWNILKPGDVLKPGMELYVYIAK
;
A
#
# COMPACT_ATOMS: atom_id res chain seq x y z
N MET A 1 -9.29 68.42 -28.16
CA MET A 1 -9.77 67.03 -28.04
C MET A 1 -11.26 66.98 -28.34
N LYS A 2 -11.71 66.04 -29.19
CA LYS A 2 -13.14 65.91 -29.54
C LYS A 2 -13.92 65.46 -28.31
N ARG A 3 -15.19 65.87 -28.17
CA ARG A 3 -16.05 65.51 -27.02
C ARG A 3 -16.12 63.99 -26.77
N SER A 4 -15.95 63.17 -27.82
CA SER A 4 -15.85 61.71 -27.70
C SER A 4 -14.61 61.22 -26.95
N SER A 5 -13.48 61.95 -26.99
CA SER A 5 -12.25 61.57 -26.28
C SER A 5 -12.39 61.71 -24.76
N TYR A 6 -13.22 62.65 -24.28
CA TYR A 6 -13.51 62.79 -22.84
C TYR A 6 -14.37 61.65 -22.32
N PHE A 7 -15.31 61.16 -23.15
CA PHE A 7 -16.18 60.05 -22.78
C PHE A 7 -15.39 58.74 -22.56
N PHE A 8 -14.41 58.47 -23.43
CA PHE A 8 -13.51 57.32 -23.28
C PHE A 8 -12.61 57.44 -22.03
N LEU A 9 -12.09 58.63 -21.74
CA LEU A 9 -11.30 58.87 -20.53
C LEU A 9 -12.10 58.64 -19.25
N ILE A 10 -13.35 59.13 -19.22
CA ILE A 10 -14.25 58.90 -18.08
C ILE A 10 -14.58 57.42 -17.93
N LEU A 11 -14.84 56.71 -19.03
CA LEU A 11 -15.12 55.27 -19.00
C LEU A 11 -13.94 54.47 -18.43
N ILE A 12 -12.71 54.81 -18.82
CA ILE A 12 -11.50 54.16 -18.29
C ILE A 12 -11.35 54.42 -16.79
N VAL A 13 -11.57 55.66 -16.34
CA VAL A 13 -11.51 55.99 -14.90
C VAL A 13 -12.57 55.21 -14.12
N VAL A 14 -13.80 55.09 -14.64
CA VAL A 14 -14.86 54.30 -14.01
C VAL A 14 -14.48 52.82 -13.93
N VAL A 15 -13.94 52.24 -15.00
CA VAL A 15 -13.48 50.84 -14.99
C VAL A 15 -12.33 50.64 -14.02
N LEU A 16 -11.40 51.60 -13.91
CA LEU A 16 -10.32 51.54 -12.93
C LEU A 16 -10.81 51.66 -11.49
N VAL A 17 -11.82 52.51 -11.24
CA VAL A 17 -12.43 52.66 -9.90
C VAL A 17 -13.21 51.41 -9.53
N VAL A 18 -14.01 50.85 -10.45
CA VAL A 18 -14.74 49.60 -10.24
C VAL A 18 -13.79 48.43 -10.09
N GLY A 19 -12.73 48.37 -10.90
CA GLY A 19 -11.65 47.39 -10.78
C GLY A 19 -10.94 47.51 -9.43
N TYR A 20 -10.61 48.72 -8.99
CA TYR A 20 -10.04 48.97 -7.66
C TYR A 20 -11.00 48.53 -6.54
N TRP A 21 -12.31 48.74 -6.70
CA TRP A 21 -13.33 48.32 -5.73
C TRP A 21 -13.52 46.79 -5.71
N LEU A 22 -13.39 46.12 -6.85
CA LEU A 22 -13.43 44.65 -7.00
C LEU A 22 -12.14 43.97 -6.54
N ILE A 23 -11.00 44.64 -6.67
CA ILE A 23 -9.67 44.14 -6.28
C ILE A 23 -9.32 44.54 -4.85
N LYS A 24 -10.11 45.39 -4.16
CA LYS A 24 -9.93 45.60 -2.73
C LYS A 24 -9.88 44.22 -2.07
N PRO A 25 -8.72 43.78 -1.54
CA PRO A 25 -8.68 42.55 -0.80
C PRO A 25 -9.70 42.74 0.30
N THR A 26 -10.66 41.82 0.39
CA THR A 26 -11.52 41.74 1.56
C THR A 26 -10.55 41.77 2.73
N GLU A 27 -10.49 42.88 3.46
CA GLU A 27 -9.72 42.97 4.69
C GLU A 27 -10.19 41.75 5.48
N SER A 28 -9.30 40.77 5.59
CA SER A 28 -9.55 39.61 6.41
C SER A 28 -9.82 40.18 7.77
N GLN A 29 -11.10 40.23 8.17
CA GLN A 29 -11.45 40.60 9.51
C GLN A 29 -10.77 39.57 10.38
N GLU A 30 -9.63 39.95 10.94
CA GLU A 30 -9.02 39.24 12.03
C GLU A 30 -10.03 39.37 13.16
N PHE A 31 -10.92 38.40 13.26
CA PHE A 31 -11.76 38.27 14.43
C PHE A 31 -10.80 38.06 15.60
N THR A 32 -10.53 39.13 16.34
CA THR A 32 -9.73 39.10 17.56
C THR A 32 -10.55 38.42 18.62
N TYR A 33 -10.54 37.09 18.61
CA TYR A 33 -11.08 36.32 19.70
C TYR A 33 -10.04 36.31 20.83
N GLU A 34 -10.48 36.61 22.05
CA GLU A 34 -9.63 36.36 23.22
C GLU A 34 -9.44 34.85 23.38
N ALA A 35 -8.18 34.43 23.50
CA ALA A 35 -7.86 33.04 23.73
C ALA A 35 -8.46 32.59 25.07
N PRO A 36 -9.18 31.46 25.12
CA PRO A 36 -9.76 30.99 26.37
C PRO A 36 -8.67 30.62 27.39
N ASP A 37 -8.94 30.81 28.68
CA ASP A 37 -8.02 30.44 29.78
C ASP A 37 -7.64 28.95 29.76
N ILE A 38 -8.52 28.11 29.18
CA ILE A 38 -8.26 26.68 28.99
C ILE A 38 -7.44 26.50 27.70
N GLN A 39 -6.15 26.21 27.86
CA GLN A 39 -5.31 25.77 26.75
C GLN A 39 -5.29 24.25 26.67
N LEU A 40 -5.85 23.71 25.60
CA LEU A 40 -5.69 22.30 25.26
C LEU A 40 -4.47 22.15 24.34
N SER A 41 -3.54 21.29 24.74
CA SER A 41 -2.33 20.97 23.98
C SER A 41 -2.01 19.47 24.08
N PHE A 42 -1.25 18.96 23.12
CA PHE A 42 -0.93 17.54 23.03
C PHE A 42 0.59 17.35 22.98
N ASP A 43 1.11 16.59 23.94
CA ASP A 43 2.49 16.11 23.89
C ASP A 43 2.57 14.91 22.93
N ILE A 44 2.90 15.20 21.67
CA ILE A 44 2.89 14.21 20.58
C ILE A 44 3.83 13.03 20.86
N ALA A 45 4.92 13.24 21.60
CA ALA A 45 5.84 12.17 21.96
C ALA A 45 5.17 11.10 22.84
N LYS A 46 4.13 11.47 23.58
CA LYS A 46 3.36 10.59 24.48
C LYS A 46 2.06 10.08 23.87
N VAL A 47 1.74 10.44 22.62
CA VAL A 47 0.52 9.97 21.96
C VAL A 47 0.73 8.53 21.49
N SER A 48 -0.04 7.60 22.05
CA SER A 48 0.07 6.16 21.77
C SER A 48 -1.12 5.59 20.99
N LYS A 49 -2.30 6.22 21.09
CA LYS A 49 -3.50 5.80 20.36
C LYS A 49 -4.31 6.99 19.87
N ILE A 50 -4.79 6.89 18.63
CA ILE A 50 -5.70 7.86 18.01
C ILE A 50 -6.88 7.11 17.42
N GLU A 51 -8.09 7.60 17.67
CA GLU A 51 -9.32 7.05 17.11
C GLU A 51 -10.04 8.16 16.35
N ILE A 52 -10.45 7.88 15.12
CA ILE A 52 -11.18 8.83 14.29
C ILE A 52 -12.49 8.21 13.86
N GLU A 53 -13.58 8.90 14.11
CA GLU A 53 -14.92 8.46 13.73
C GLU A 53 -15.68 9.58 13.00
N LYS A 54 -16.26 9.22 11.85
CA LYS A 54 -17.13 10.10 11.06
C LYS A 54 -18.14 9.25 10.29
N ASN A 55 -19.43 9.56 10.36
CA ASN A 55 -20.46 8.89 9.55
C ASN A 55 -20.41 7.35 9.61
N LYS A 56 -20.20 6.77 10.80
CA LYS A 56 -20.00 5.31 11.03
C LYS A 56 -18.73 4.72 10.42
N GLN A 57 -17.92 5.51 9.72
CA GLN A 57 -16.55 5.13 9.41
C GLN A 57 -15.72 5.36 10.66
N TYR A 58 -14.90 4.37 10.99
CA TYR A 58 -14.07 4.37 12.16
C TYR A 58 -12.68 3.86 11.79
N VAL A 59 -11.65 4.44 12.39
CA VAL A 59 -10.28 3.95 12.29
C VAL A 59 -9.58 4.15 13.62
N ARG A 60 -8.94 3.08 14.11
CA ARG A 60 -8.10 3.11 15.32
C ARG A 60 -6.64 2.90 14.94
N PHE A 61 -5.81 3.82 15.39
CA PHE A 61 -4.37 3.77 15.25
C PHE A 61 -3.71 3.49 16.59
N GLU A 62 -2.71 2.61 16.61
CA GLU A 62 -1.83 2.41 17.76
C GLU A 62 -0.37 2.46 17.31
N LYS A 63 0.48 3.02 18.18
CA LYS A 63 1.93 3.06 17.97
C LYS A 63 2.56 1.76 18.48
N ILE A 64 3.15 0.98 17.57
CA ILE A 64 3.81 -0.30 17.86
C ILE A 64 5.25 -0.24 17.35
N ARG A 65 6.23 -0.36 18.26
CA ARG A 65 7.68 -0.36 17.93
C ARG A 65 8.05 0.77 16.97
N ASP A 66 7.65 1.99 17.33
CA ASP A 66 7.84 3.25 16.60
C ASP A 66 7.09 3.44 15.27
N ARG A 67 6.20 2.52 14.90
CA ARG A 67 5.35 2.66 13.72
C ARG A 67 3.88 2.74 14.10
N TRP A 68 3.14 3.58 13.38
CA TRP A 68 1.69 3.64 13.50
C TRP A 68 1.04 2.52 12.71
N LYS A 69 0.16 1.77 13.37
CA LYS A 69 -0.65 0.74 12.73
C LYS A 69 -2.11 1.07 12.90
N ILE A 70 -2.86 0.88 11.82
CA ILE A 70 -4.31 0.70 11.92
C ILE A 70 -4.52 -0.69 12.54
N ILE A 71 -5.27 -0.74 13.62
CA ILE A 71 -5.60 -1.98 14.33
C ILE A 71 -7.10 -2.34 14.25
N ASP A 72 -7.94 -1.38 13.84
CA ASP A 72 -9.39 -1.52 13.68
C ASP A 72 -9.83 -0.54 12.58
N PRO A 73 -10.62 -0.95 11.56
CA PRO A 73 -11.23 -2.27 11.32
C PRO A 73 -10.30 -3.29 10.68
N ILE A 74 -9.05 -2.92 10.45
CA ILE A 74 -8.07 -3.76 9.77
C ILE A 74 -6.74 -3.72 10.50
N ASN A 75 -5.95 -4.79 10.43
CA ASN A 75 -4.56 -4.78 10.89
C ASN A 75 -3.64 -4.42 9.70
N ALA A 76 -3.13 -3.20 9.64
CA ALA A 76 -2.26 -2.71 8.56
C ALA A 76 -1.36 -1.57 9.07
N TYR A 77 -0.23 -1.30 8.41
CA TYR A 77 0.50 -0.07 8.69
C TYR A 77 -0.29 1.15 8.21
N ALA A 78 -0.26 2.21 9.04
CA ALA A 78 -0.76 3.51 8.64
C ALA A 78 0.23 4.14 7.64
N ASP A 79 -0.26 5.02 6.78
CA ASP A 79 0.58 5.79 5.87
C ASP A 79 1.40 6.82 6.67
N ASP A 80 2.73 6.76 6.52
CA ASP A 80 3.66 7.60 7.28
C ASP A 80 3.40 9.10 7.06
N GLU A 81 3.07 9.51 5.84
CA GLU A 81 2.82 10.92 5.50
C GLU A 81 1.47 11.38 6.05
N ALA A 82 0.41 10.58 5.86
CA ALA A 82 -0.90 10.88 6.44
C ALA A 82 -0.82 11.02 7.96
N MET A 83 -0.08 10.12 8.62
CA MET A 83 0.08 10.17 10.07
C MET A 83 0.97 11.32 10.54
N TYR A 84 2.07 11.60 9.85
CA TYR A 84 2.90 12.75 10.14
C TYR A 84 2.08 14.05 10.10
N ASN A 85 1.30 14.26 9.04
CA ASN A 85 0.47 15.46 8.89
C ASN A 85 -0.58 15.59 10.01
N LEU A 86 -1.20 14.49 10.45
CA LEU A 86 -2.15 14.51 11.56
C LEU A 86 -1.45 14.89 12.88
N LEU A 87 -0.33 14.25 13.19
CA LEU A 87 0.42 14.51 14.42
C LEU A 87 1.01 15.91 14.45
N GLU A 88 1.47 16.43 13.31
CA GLU A 88 1.93 17.81 13.16
C GLU A 88 0.77 18.80 13.38
N GLY A 89 -0.41 18.50 12.85
CA GLY A 89 -1.62 19.29 13.11
C GLY A 89 -1.99 19.33 14.59
N LEU A 90 -1.89 18.18 15.28
CA LEU A 90 -2.09 18.07 16.73
C LEU A 90 -1.00 18.83 17.52
N ALA A 91 0.26 18.78 17.09
CA ALA A 91 1.37 19.52 17.72
C ALA A 91 1.14 21.04 17.66
N LYS A 92 0.58 21.51 16.55
CA LYS A 92 0.26 22.91 16.30
C LYS A 92 -1.12 23.32 16.83
N PHE A 93 -1.83 22.40 17.49
CA PHE A 93 -3.19 22.64 17.94
C PHE A 93 -3.25 23.77 18.97
N LYS A 94 -4.10 24.75 18.72
CA LYS A 94 -4.38 25.86 19.64
C LYS A 94 -5.83 26.29 19.54
N LEU A 95 -6.48 26.48 20.68
CA LEU A 95 -7.74 27.21 20.74
C LEU A 95 -7.46 28.70 20.54
N LEU A 96 -8.10 29.29 19.54
CA LEU A 96 -7.97 30.70 19.21
C LEU A 96 -9.05 31.55 19.87
N GLY A 97 -10.25 30.99 20.08
CA GLY A 97 -11.38 31.77 20.54
C GLY A 97 -12.62 30.97 20.89
N LEU A 98 -13.39 31.45 21.86
CA LEU A 98 -14.74 30.96 22.16
C LEU A 98 -15.74 31.54 21.14
N ILE A 99 -16.45 30.65 20.44
CA ILE A 99 -17.42 31.03 19.40
C ILE A 99 -18.85 30.99 19.94
N SER A 100 -19.18 29.98 20.73
CA SER A 100 -20.50 29.90 21.37
C SER A 100 -20.51 28.96 22.55
N THR A 101 -21.25 29.31 23.60
CA THR A 101 -21.60 28.40 24.70
C THR A 101 -22.98 27.76 24.50
N ASN A 102 -23.72 28.15 23.45
CA ASN A 102 -25.06 27.66 23.19
C ASN A 102 -25.03 26.34 22.41
N ALA A 103 -25.45 25.25 23.05
CA ALA A 103 -25.50 23.91 22.45
C ALA A 103 -26.33 23.85 21.15
N GLN A 104 -27.38 24.67 21.01
CA GLN A 104 -28.21 24.72 19.81
C GLN A 104 -27.46 25.26 18.57
N LYS A 105 -26.32 25.95 18.78
CA LYS A 105 -25.49 26.44 17.69
C LYS A 105 -24.43 25.42 17.23
N GLN A 106 -24.28 24.27 17.88
CA GLN A 106 -23.28 23.27 17.50
C GLN A 106 -23.44 22.78 16.06
N ALA A 107 -24.69 22.56 15.63
CA ALA A 107 -25.01 22.17 14.25
C ALA A 107 -24.54 23.19 13.21
N MET A 108 -24.62 24.50 13.51
CA MET A 108 -24.16 25.56 12.61
C MET A 108 -22.66 25.48 12.31
N TYR A 109 -21.89 24.89 13.21
CA TYR A 109 -20.43 24.74 13.09
C TYR A 109 -20.02 23.30 12.79
N GLU A 110 -20.98 22.38 12.60
CA GLU A 110 -20.75 20.96 12.36
C GLU A 110 -19.93 20.29 13.47
N VAL A 111 -20.09 20.75 14.73
CA VAL A 111 -19.44 20.16 15.92
C VAL A 111 -20.40 19.31 16.76
N ASP A 112 -21.46 18.83 16.11
CA ASP A 112 -22.43 17.85 16.58
C ASP A 112 -22.14 16.47 15.94
N ASN A 113 -23.17 15.74 15.50
CA ASN A 113 -23.01 14.46 14.81
C ASN A 113 -22.48 14.58 13.36
N ALA A 114 -22.49 15.78 12.77
CA ALA A 114 -21.91 16.03 11.45
C ALA A 114 -20.38 16.16 11.49
N GLY A 115 -19.84 16.41 12.69
CA GLY A 115 -18.41 16.55 12.93
C GLY A 115 -17.63 15.24 12.88
N THR A 116 -16.31 15.36 12.99
CA THR A 116 -15.41 14.21 13.10
C THR A 116 -14.96 14.08 14.54
N ASN A 117 -15.28 12.95 15.18
CA ASN A 117 -14.77 12.63 16.51
C ASN A 117 -13.31 12.21 16.38
N VAL A 118 -12.43 12.84 17.14
CA VAL A 118 -11.01 12.52 17.24
C VAL A 118 -10.70 12.28 18.70
N THR A 119 -10.41 11.04 19.03
CA THR A 119 -10.02 10.61 20.37
C THR A 119 -8.51 10.46 20.40
N ILE A 120 -7.84 11.23 21.26
CA ILE A 120 -6.39 11.19 21.44
C ILE A 120 -6.10 10.60 22.81
N THR A 121 -5.35 9.50 22.85
CA THR A 121 -4.89 8.87 24.10
C THR A 121 -3.38 9.01 24.21
N THR A 122 -2.92 9.36 25.41
CA THR A 122 -1.50 9.41 25.76
C THR A 122 -1.15 8.32 26.76
N ASP A 123 0.14 8.02 26.90
CA ASP A 123 0.67 6.89 27.68
C ASP A 123 0.21 6.79 29.14
N ALA A 124 -0.27 7.90 29.74
CA ALA A 124 -0.68 7.97 31.13
C ALA A 124 -2.03 8.70 31.34
N GLY A 125 -2.78 8.97 30.27
CA GLY A 125 -3.89 9.93 30.30
C GLY A 125 -5.27 9.36 30.01
N THR A 126 -6.30 10.00 30.59
CA THR A 126 -7.67 9.88 30.11
C THR A 126 -7.76 10.37 28.65
N PRO A 127 -8.44 9.64 27.75
CA PRO A 127 -8.56 10.07 26.36
C PRO A 127 -9.23 11.44 26.25
N THR A 128 -8.67 12.31 25.41
CA THR A 128 -9.29 13.57 25.04
C THR A 128 -10.09 13.37 23.77
N VAL A 129 -11.39 13.69 23.82
CA VAL A 129 -12.26 13.61 22.65
C VAL A 129 -12.55 15.01 22.12
N LEU A 130 -12.15 15.27 20.88
CA LEU A 130 -12.42 16.48 20.13
C LEU A 130 -13.37 16.20 18.98
N ILE A 131 -14.33 17.08 18.77
CA ILE A 131 -15.23 17.04 17.62
C ILE A 131 -14.82 18.15 16.70
N VAL A 132 -14.25 17.77 15.55
CA VAL A 132 -13.76 18.70 14.52
C VAL A 132 -14.88 18.93 13.52
N GLY A 133 -15.40 20.15 13.50
CA GLY A 133 -16.42 20.62 12.57
C GLY A 133 -15.80 21.33 11.38
N LYS A 134 -16.58 22.17 10.70
CA LYS A 134 -16.20 22.77 9.41
C LYS A 134 -14.96 23.65 9.49
N VAL A 135 -14.39 23.92 8.32
CA VAL A 135 -13.25 24.85 8.17
C VAL A 135 -13.58 26.24 8.73
N GLY A 136 -12.59 26.84 9.37
CA GLY A 136 -12.67 28.18 9.94
C GLY A 136 -12.50 29.27 8.88
N PRO A 137 -12.60 30.54 9.28
CA PRO A 137 -12.48 31.68 8.37
C PRO A 137 -11.10 31.81 7.70
N THR A 138 -10.03 31.36 8.39
CA THR A 138 -8.66 31.43 7.89
C THR A 138 -8.08 30.05 7.62
N SER A 139 -7.15 29.96 6.67
CA SER A 139 -6.42 28.73 6.35
C SER A 139 -5.81 28.07 7.60
N GLY A 140 -5.99 26.76 7.71
CA GLY A 140 -5.50 25.97 8.84
C GLY A 140 -6.32 26.10 10.13
N GLN A 141 -7.48 26.76 10.09
CA GLN A 141 -8.42 26.84 11.20
C GLN A 141 -9.64 25.93 10.97
N ALA A 142 -10.26 25.52 12.07
CA ALA A 142 -11.55 24.82 12.09
C ALA A 142 -12.33 25.14 13.37
N TYR A 143 -13.64 24.94 13.30
CA TYR A 143 -14.46 24.92 14.50
C TYR A 143 -14.28 23.58 15.20
N VAL A 144 -14.10 23.62 16.52
CA VAL A 144 -13.91 22.42 17.34
C VAL A 144 -14.74 22.49 18.62
N ARG A 145 -15.07 21.32 19.15
CA ARG A 145 -15.73 21.19 20.45
C ARG A 145 -15.11 20.01 21.22
N PRO A 146 -14.58 20.22 22.43
CA PRO A 146 -14.31 19.11 23.34
C PRO A 146 -15.62 18.38 23.66
N ALA A 147 -15.65 17.05 23.57
CA ALA A 147 -16.90 16.29 23.78
C ALA A 147 -17.47 16.46 25.21
N SER A 148 -16.59 16.74 26.19
CA SER A 148 -16.95 17.07 27.58
C SER A 148 -17.55 18.47 27.76
N SER A 149 -17.55 19.30 26.71
CA SER A 149 -18.02 20.69 26.75
C SER A 149 -19.15 20.93 25.74
N GLY A 150 -20.09 21.81 26.14
CA GLY A 150 -21.10 22.36 25.24
C GLY A 150 -20.58 23.49 24.37
N SER A 151 -19.40 24.03 24.67
CA SER A 151 -18.84 25.22 24.03
C SER A 151 -18.12 24.90 22.72
N VAL A 152 -18.37 25.74 21.72
CA VAL A 152 -17.74 25.73 20.40
C VAL A 152 -16.59 26.72 20.40
N TYR A 153 -15.46 26.31 19.86
CA TYR A 153 -14.25 27.12 19.76
C TYR A 153 -13.79 27.18 18.31
N LEU A 154 -13.07 28.25 17.97
CA LEU A 154 -12.22 28.30 16.79
C LEU A 154 -10.84 27.79 17.19
N ALA A 155 -10.26 26.89 16.41
CA ALA A 155 -8.94 26.34 16.66
C ALA A 155 -8.08 26.37 15.40
N LYS A 156 -6.77 26.34 15.59
CA LYS A 156 -5.76 26.13 14.55
C LYS A 156 -5.13 24.75 14.70
N GLY A 157 -4.58 24.21 13.60
CA GLY A 157 -3.74 23.01 13.61
C GLY A 157 -4.46 21.75 13.16
N ILE A 158 -5.66 21.49 13.70
CA ILE A 158 -6.51 20.38 13.26
C ILE A 158 -7.66 20.90 12.39
N VAL A 159 -7.83 20.31 11.21
CA VAL A 159 -8.87 20.71 10.23
C VAL A 159 -9.55 19.48 9.63
N PRO A 160 -10.78 19.61 9.09
CA PRO A 160 -11.53 18.50 8.49
C PRO A 160 -10.75 17.65 7.49
N ALA A 161 -9.90 18.27 6.65
CA ALA A 161 -9.13 17.55 5.64
C ALA A 161 -8.04 16.63 6.22
N LEU A 162 -7.60 16.87 7.45
CA LEU A 162 -6.62 16.02 8.14
C LEU A 162 -7.29 14.80 8.78
N VAL A 163 -8.50 14.95 9.29
CA VAL A 163 -9.17 13.90 10.09
C VAL A 163 -10.25 13.15 9.30
N GLY A 164 -10.92 13.80 8.35
CA GLY A 164 -12.03 13.24 7.58
C GLY A 164 -11.63 12.41 6.37
N LYS A 165 -10.49 11.71 6.41
CA LYS A 165 -10.01 10.87 5.31
C LYS A 165 -10.66 9.49 5.34
N ASN A 166 -10.80 8.86 4.17
CA ASN A 166 -11.27 7.48 4.09
C ASN A 166 -10.21 6.49 4.60
N LEU A 167 -10.63 5.29 5.01
CA LEU A 167 -9.73 4.24 5.49
C LEU A 167 -8.56 3.94 4.53
N SER A 168 -8.80 3.98 3.21
CA SER A 168 -7.75 3.73 2.22
C SER A 168 -6.69 4.83 2.15
N GLU A 169 -7.01 6.06 2.53
CA GLU A 169 -6.07 7.20 2.57
C GLU A 169 -5.18 7.14 3.81
N TRP A 170 -5.62 6.44 4.85
CA TRP A 170 -4.84 6.20 6.06
C TRP A 170 -3.85 5.04 5.95
N ARG A 171 -3.93 4.23 4.90
CA ARG A 171 -3.15 3.00 4.77
C ARG A 171 -1.88 3.20 3.95
N GLN A 172 -0.81 2.57 4.41
CA GLN A 172 0.48 2.58 3.73
C GLN A 172 0.33 2.07 2.29
N ARG A 173 0.60 2.95 1.32
CA ARG A 173 0.59 2.59 -0.11
C ARG A 173 1.94 2.07 -0.61
N THR A 174 3.04 2.36 0.09
CA THR A 174 4.35 1.84 -0.30
C THR A 174 4.43 0.35 0.05
N VAL A 175 4.56 -0.49 -0.97
CA VAL A 175 4.74 -1.94 -0.81
C VAL A 175 6.20 -2.28 -0.58
N LEU A 176 7.08 -1.56 -1.29
CA LEU A 176 8.52 -1.70 -1.15
C LEU A 176 9.18 -0.33 -1.22
N ARG A 177 10.10 -0.07 -0.29
CA ARG A 177 11.04 1.03 -0.34
C ARG A 177 12.43 0.48 -0.07
N MET A 178 13.34 0.65 -1.03
CA MET A 178 14.70 0.17 -0.95
C MET A 178 15.63 1.09 -1.72
N GLU A 179 16.75 1.48 -1.10
CA GLU A 179 17.76 2.23 -1.83
C GLU A 179 18.39 1.36 -2.92
N PRO A 180 18.54 1.87 -4.17
CA PRO A 180 19.09 1.08 -5.28
C PRO A 180 20.43 0.40 -4.95
N ARG A 181 21.30 1.03 -4.16
CA ARG A 181 22.62 0.49 -3.76
C ARG A 181 22.53 -0.78 -2.90
N MET A 182 21.41 -0.99 -2.21
CA MET A 182 21.19 -2.16 -1.36
C MET A 182 20.79 -3.40 -2.16
N MET A 183 20.32 -3.23 -3.41
CA MET A 183 19.96 -4.35 -4.27
C MET A 183 21.22 -5.06 -4.77
N LYS A 184 21.51 -6.23 -4.20
CA LYS A 184 22.69 -7.06 -4.54
C LYS A 184 22.36 -8.07 -5.64
N MET A 185 21.13 -8.61 -5.63
CA MET A 185 20.67 -9.55 -6.66
C MET A 185 19.18 -9.37 -6.94
N ILE A 186 18.81 -9.44 -8.21
CA ILE A 186 17.42 -9.42 -8.68
C ILE A 186 17.20 -10.69 -9.49
N THR A 187 16.30 -11.54 -9.04
CA THR A 187 15.81 -12.67 -9.84
C THR A 187 14.41 -12.36 -10.32
N VAL A 188 14.18 -12.50 -11.62
CA VAL A 188 12.87 -12.30 -12.24
C VAL A 188 12.43 -13.59 -12.90
N ARG A 189 11.19 -14.01 -12.64
CA ARG A 189 10.53 -15.09 -13.38
C ARG A 189 9.27 -14.55 -14.03
N TYR A 190 9.17 -14.68 -15.35
CA TYR A 190 8.03 -14.17 -16.13
C TYR A 190 7.75 -15.12 -17.30
N GLY A 191 6.50 -15.56 -17.47
CA GLY A 191 6.13 -16.42 -18.60
C GLY A 191 6.84 -17.78 -18.65
N GLY A 192 7.39 -18.27 -17.52
CA GLY A 192 8.18 -19.51 -17.44
C GLY A 192 9.70 -19.30 -17.54
N ASP A 193 10.12 -18.18 -18.12
CA ASP A 193 11.53 -17.81 -18.23
C ASP A 193 12.07 -17.22 -16.92
N ARG A 194 13.38 -17.38 -16.69
CA ARG A 194 14.07 -16.90 -15.50
C ARG A 194 15.31 -16.11 -15.88
N ALA A 195 15.44 -14.91 -15.33
CA ALA A 195 16.65 -14.09 -15.42
C ALA A 195 17.20 -13.78 -14.03
N VAL A 196 18.54 -13.78 -13.89
CA VAL A 196 19.24 -13.49 -12.64
C VAL A 196 20.26 -12.40 -12.88
N PHE A 197 20.09 -11.28 -12.19
CA PHE A 197 20.98 -10.13 -12.26
C PHE A 197 21.71 -10.00 -10.94
N LYS A 198 23.03 -10.08 -10.96
CA LYS A 198 23.90 -9.84 -9.80
C LYS A 198 24.58 -8.50 -9.95
N ARG A 199 24.67 -7.76 -8.86
CA ARG A 199 25.40 -6.50 -8.84
C ARG A 199 26.87 -6.78 -8.50
N ASP A 200 27.75 -6.34 -9.39
CA ASP A 200 29.20 -6.38 -9.23
C ASP A 200 29.70 -4.92 -9.21
N ASP A 201 30.06 -4.43 -8.03
CA ASP A 201 30.28 -3.01 -7.71
C ASP A 201 29.16 -2.07 -8.20
N LYS A 202 29.36 -1.47 -9.38
CA LYS A 202 28.46 -0.51 -10.03
C LYS A 202 27.76 -1.07 -11.28
N LYS A 203 28.12 -2.29 -11.69
CA LYS A 203 27.60 -2.93 -12.90
C LYS A 203 26.65 -4.07 -12.52
N TRP A 204 25.69 -4.32 -13.39
CA TRP A 204 24.86 -5.50 -13.29
C TRP A 204 25.41 -6.56 -14.23
N VAL A 205 25.46 -7.81 -13.79
CA VAL A 205 25.95 -8.95 -14.55
C VAL A 205 24.85 -10.02 -14.59
N SER A 206 24.65 -10.61 -15.76
CA SER A 206 23.73 -11.74 -15.98
C SER A 206 24.40 -12.72 -16.95
N ASN A 207 24.33 -14.01 -16.66
CA ASN A 207 24.96 -15.07 -17.47
C ASN A 207 26.44 -14.80 -17.84
N GLY A 208 27.20 -14.18 -16.95
CA GLY A 208 28.62 -13.85 -17.16
C GLY A 208 28.89 -12.58 -17.99
N ALA A 209 27.85 -11.94 -18.53
CA ALA A 209 27.98 -10.70 -19.31
C ALA A 209 27.49 -9.47 -18.53
N VAL A 210 28.13 -8.32 -18.77
CA VAL A 210 27.71 -7.04 -18.20
C VAL A 210 26.43 -6.57 -18.88
N VAL A 211 25.39 -6.31 -18.09
CA VAL A 211 24.10 -5.78 -18.54
C VAL A 211 24.17 -4.25 -18.59
N PRO A 212 23.83 -3.61 -19.73
CA PRO A 212 23.85 -2.17 -19.85
C PRO A 212 22.99 -1.46 -18.80
N ALA A 213 23.49 -0.37 -18.24
CA ALA A 213 22.77 0.42 -17.23
C ALA A 213 21.41 0.92 -17.74
N LYS A 214 21.30 1.25 -19.04
CA LYS A 214 20.04 1.63 -19.69
C LYS A 214 18.94 0.55 -19.59
N THR A 215 19.34 -0.72 -19.53
CA THR A 215 18.43 -1.87 -19.42
C THR A 215 17.98 -2.06 -17.97
N MET A 216 18.90 -1.94 -17.01
CA MET A 216 18.60 -2.18 -15.60
C MET A 216 17.93 -1.01 -14.89
N LYS A 217 18.31 0.23 -15.22
CA LYS A 217 17.86 1.43 -14.50
C LYS A 217 16.34 1.52 -14.36
N PRO A 218 15.52 1.31 -15.41
CA PRO A 218 14.07 1.38 -15.27
C PRO A 218 13.49 0.36 -14.29
N ALA A 219 14.01 -0.86 -14.26
CA ALA A 219 13.55 -1.90 -13.34
C ALA A 219 14.02 -1.63 -11.90
N VAL A 220 15.28 -1.20 -11.72
CA VAL A 220 15.82 -0.80 -10.41
C VAL A 220 15.05 0.38 -9.83
N ASP A 221 14.73 1.39 -10.65
CA ASP A 221 13.93 2.54 -10.22
C ASP A 221 12.53 2.10 -9.77
N GLN A 222 11.86 1.22 -10.53
CA GLN A 222 10.55 0.64 -10.16
C GLN A 222 10.60 -0.18 -8.86
N LEU A 223 11.67 -0.94 -8.64
CA LEU A 223 11.85 -1.76 -7.44
C LEU A 223 12.34 -0.94 -6.24
N SER A 224 12.86 0.27 -6.47
CA SER A 224 13.32 1.14 -5.38
C SER A 224 12.17 1.74 -4.59
N LEU A 225 11.06 2.05 -5.26
CA LEU A 225 9.84 2.56 -4.65
C LEU A 225 8.61 2.00 -5.36
N LEU A 226 8.17 0.83 -4.91
CA LEU A 226 6.94 0.22 -5.42
C LEU A 226 5.75 0.70 -4.61
N ARG A 227 4.81 1.37 -5.27
CA ARG A 227 3.55 1.83 -4.67
C ARG A 227 2.37 1.04 -5.20
N ALA A 228 1.45 0.72 -4.31
CA ALA A 228 0.13 0.23 -4.62
C ALA A 228 -0.80 1.39 -5.00
N GLU A 229 -1.69 1.14 -5.95
CA GLU A 229 -2.75 2.06 -6.31
C GLU A 229 -3.97 1.90 -5.41
N GLY A 230 -4.19 0.66 -4.97
CA GLY A 230 -5.28 0.30 -4.09
C GLY A 230 -4.97 -0.94 -3.27
N PHE A 231 -5.95 -1.33 -2.49
CA PHE A 231 -5.88 -2.46 -1.57
C PHE A 231 -6.95 -3.47 -1.92
N VAL A 232 -6.65 -4.74 -1.66
CA VAL A 232 -7.61 -5.83 -1.78
C VAL A 232 -7.99 -6.30 -0.39
N ASP A 233 -9.13 -5.81 0.09
CA ASP A 233 -9.61 -6.07 1.46
C ASP A 233 -10.48 -7.30 1.59
N THR A 234 -11.05 -7.74 0.47
CA THR A 234 -11.79 -9.01 0.43
C THR A 234 -10.81 -10.16 0.34
N VAL A 235 -11.16 -11.29 0.95
CA VAL A 235 -10.34 -12.50 0.81
C VAL A 235 -10.37 -12.94 -0.65
N VAL A 236 -9.28 -12.67 -1.38
CA VAL A 236 -9.12 -13.10 -2.76
C VAL A 236 -8.24 -14.34 -2.78
N PHE A 237 -8.71 -15.38 -3.43
CA PHE A 237 -7.88 -16.55 -3.72
C PHE A 237 -6.96 -16.22 -4.89
N LEU A 238 -5.67 -16.40 -4.66
CA LEU A 238 -4.68 -16.40 -5.72
C LEU A 238 -4.71 -17.80 -6.33
N SER A 239 -5.39 -17.97 -7.46
CA SER A 239 -5.39 -19.22 -8.21
C SER A 239 -4.21 -19.26 -9.20
N GLY A 240 -3.53 -20.40 -9.27
CA GLY A 240 -2.43 -20.63 -10.22
C GLY A 240 -1.09 -20.03 -9.78
N SER A 241 -0.09 -20.12 -10.67
CA SER A 241 1.24 -19.57 -10.44
C SER A 241 1.26 -18.04 -10.64
N PRO A 242 2.14 -17.30 -9.92
CA PRO A 242 2.31 -15.87 -10.17
C PRO A 242 2.71 -15.63 -11.63
N ALA A 243 2.12 -14.60 -12.24
CA ALA A 243 2.43 -14.18 -13.60
C ALA A 243 3.84 -13.57 -13.70
N LEU A 244 4.25 -12.88 -12.64
CA LEU A 244 5.59 -12.35 -12.44
C LEU A 244 6.02 -12.64 -11.00
N ASN A 245 7.22 -13.18 -10.82
CA ASN A 245 7.85 -13.32 -9.52
C ASN A 245 9.17 -12.54 -9.53
N VAL A 246 9.38 -11.72 -8.50
CA VAL A 246 10.61 -10.97 -8.29
C VAL A 246 11.17 -11.30 -6.92
N GLU A 247 12.41 -11.77 -6.89
CA GLU A 247 13.17 -11.99 -5.66
C GLU A 247 14.31 -10.96 -5.60
N LEU A 248 14.34 -10.15 -4.55
CA LEU A 248 15.35 -9.13 -4.31
C LEU A 248 16.20 -9.54 -3.12
N MET A 249 17.49 -9.76 -3.35
CA MET A 249 18.46 -9.96 -2.28
C MET A 249 19.08 -8.61 -1.94
N ALA A 250 18.88 -8.17 -0.70
CA ALA A 250 19.58 -7.04 -0.10
C ALA A 250 20.33 -7.49 1.16
N ASP A 251 19.95 -6.99 2.34
CA ASP A 251 20.33 -7.59 3.62
C ASP A 251 19.37 -8.73 4.00
N GLU A 252 18.12 -8.59 3.61
CA GLU A 252 17.10 -9.64 3.66
C GLU A 252 16.56 -9.94 2.26
N LEU A 253 15.97 -11.13 2.11
CA LEU A 253 15.32 -11.55 0.88
C LEU A 253 13.87 -11.03 0.85
N VAL A 254 13.56 -10.17 -0.13
CA VAL A 254 12.19 -9.72 -0.40
C VAL A 254 11.63 -10.48 -1.59
N ARG A 255 10.45 -11.09 -1.44
CA ARG A 255 9.71 -11.75 -2.53
C ARG A 255 8.46 -10.95 -2.88
N LEU A 256 8.30 -10.68 -4.17
CA LEU A 256 7.13 -10.02 -4.75
C LEU A 256 6.49 -10.97 -5.77
N GLU A 257 5.28 -11.42 -5.46
CA GLU A 257 4.50 -12.33 -6.30
C GLU A 257 3.32 -11.57 -6.90
N PHE A 258 3.29 -11.43 -8.23
CA PHE A 258 2.27 -10.69 -8.95
C PHE A 258 1.33 -11.66 -9.67
N TYR A 259 0.06 -11.64 -9.31
CA TYR A 259 -0.97 -12.52 -9.83
C TYR A 259 -1.90 -11.76 -10.77
N ASN A 260 -2.19 -12.36 -11.93
CA ASN A 260 -3.32 -11.92 -12.74
C ASN A 260 -4.62 -12.22 -12.00
N HIS A 261 -5.59 -11.33 -12.12
CA HIS A 261 -6.92 -11.59 -11.59
C HIS A 261 -8.00 -11.10 -12.57
N PRO A 262 -9.05 -11.90 -12.86
CA PRO A 262 -10.05 -11.55 -13.86
C PRO A 262 -10.76 -10.20 -13.63
N LYS A 263 -11.02 -9.86 -12.36
CA LYS A 263 -11.63 -8.56 -11.97
C LYS A 263 -10.67 -7.37 -12.06
N PHE A 264 -9.37 -7.62 -12.14
CA PHE A 264 -8.32 -6.60 -12.13
C PHE A 264 -7.55 -6.65 -13.45
N LYS A 265 -8.25 -6.48 -14.60
CA LYS A 265 -7.66 -6.70 -15.94
C LYS A 265 -6.34 -5.93 -16.18
N ASN A 266 -6.26 -4.70 -15.68
CA ASN A 266 -5.12 -3.78 -15.84
C ASN A 266 -4.16 -3.75 -14.65
N GLN A 267 -4.42 -4.53 -13.61
CA GLN A 267 -3.64 -4.56 -12.37
C GLN A 267 -3.18 -5.98 -12.06
N TYR A 268 -2.08 -6.09 -11.33
CA TYR A 268 -1.69 -7.30 -10.63
C TYR A 268 -2.15 -7.24 -9.19
N LEU A 269 -2.51 -8.40 -8.66
CA LEU A 269 -2.57 -8.60 -7.22
C LEU A 269 -1.16 -8.95 -6.73
N LEU A 270 -0.58 -8.07 -5.94
CA LEU A 270 0.77 -8.21 -5.41
C LEU A 270 0.72 -8.75 -3.98
N LYS A 271 1.38 -9.88 -3.77
CA LYS A 271 1.73 -10.43 -2.47
C LYS A 271 3.21 -10.17 -2.21
N SER A 272 3.52 -9.51 -1.09
CA SER A 272 4.89 -9.24 -0.66
C SER A 272 5.26 -10.15 0.51
N SER A 273 6.52 -10.57 0.62
CA SER A 273 7.01 -11.26 1.82
C SER A 273 7.06 -10.35 3.06
N THR A 274 7.03 -9.03 2.87
CA THR A 274 7.09 -8.04 3.96
C THR A 274 5.71 -7.69 4.52
N GLU A 275 4.63 -8.02 3.81
CA GLU A 275 3.27 -7.62 4.16
C GLU A 275 2.28 -8.77 3.87
N PRO A 276 1.47 -9.20 4.84
CA PRO A 276 0.57 -10.33 4.66
C PRO A 276 -0.64 -10.02 3.74
N LYS A 277 -0.89 -8.74 3.44
CA LYS A 277 -2.05 -8.30 2.65
C LYS A 277 -1.71 -8.11 1.18
N LEU A 278 -2.73 -8.31 0.34
CA LEU A 278 -2.65 -8.11 -1.09
C LEU A 278 -2.81 -6.64 -1.48
N PHE A 279 -1.98 -6.21 -2.40
CA PHE A 279 -2.02 -4.88 -3.00
C PHE A 279 -2.48 -4.96 -4.46
N ALA A 280 -3.16 -3.90 -4.93
CA ALA A 280 -3.43 -3.73 -6.36
C ALA A 280 -2.36 -2.82 -6.97
N VAL A 281 -1.61 -3.32 -7.96
CA VAL A 281 -0.52 -2.59 -8.62
C VAL A 281 -0.77 -2.57 -10.13
N ASN A 282 -0.68 -1.42 -10.78
CA ASN A 282 -0.87 -1.34 -12.23
C ASN A 282 0.17 -2.16 -13.01
N LYS A 283 -0.27 -2.84 -14.06
CA LYS A 283 0.62 -3.62 -14.94
C LYS A 283 1.69 -2.74 -15.60
N SER A 284 1.36 -1.50 -15.95
CA SER A 284 2.29 -0.52 -16.52
C SER A 284 3.42 -0.15 -15.54
N ALA A 285 3.10 -0.05 -14.24
CA ALA A 285 4.03 0.36 -13.19
C ALA A 285 5.18 -0.63 -12.97
N ILE A 286 5.03 -1.87 -13.43
CA ILE A 286 6.05 -2.92 -13.31
C ILE A 286 6.51 -3.49 -14.65
N SER A 287 6.10 -2.86 -15.75
CA SER A 287 6.36 -3.37 -17.11
C SER A 287 7.85 -3.48 -17.45
N SER A 288 8.70 -2.65 -16.85
CA SER A 288 10.15 -2.68 -17.08
C SER A 288 10.80 -3.89 -16.43
N ILE A 289 10.24 -4.40 -15.32
CA ILE A 289 10.75 -5.59 -14.65
C ILE A 289 10.51 -6.83 -15.50
N GLY A 290 9.33 -6.99 -16.09
CA GLY A 290 9.04 -8.10 -17.00
C GLY A 290 9.93 -8.11 -18.24
N LYS A 291 10.28 -6.93 -18.77
CA LYS A 291 11.18 -6.79 -19.93
C LYS A 291 12.60 -7.30 -19.68
N LEU A 292 13.05 -7.34 -18.42
CA LEU A 292 14.38 -7.87 -18.09
C LEU A 292 14.55 -9.32 -18.55
N VAL A 293 13.49 -10.12 -18.49
CA VAL A 293 13.56 -11.54 -18.87
C VAL A 293 13.85 -11.71 -20.37
N GLY A 294 13.22 -10.91 -21.23
CA GLY A 294 13.49 -10.90 -22.68
C GLY A 294 14.80 -10.24 -23.09
N SER A 295 15.48 -9.53 -22.18
CA SER A 295 16.77 -8.87 -22.46
C SER A 295 17.99 -9.78 -22.29
N VAL A 296 17.80 -10.98 -21.73
CA VAL A 296 18.86 -11.95 -21.49
C VAL A 296 19.05 -12.91 -22.69
N SER A 297 18.14 -12.88 -23.67
CA SER A 297 18.09 -13.84 -24.79
C SER A 297 18.95 -13.50 -26.00
N MET A 298 19.71 -12.40 -26.03
CA MET A 298 20.54 -12.04 -27.19
C MET A 298 21.86 -11.40 -26.75
N PRO A 299 23.03 -12.00 -27.02
CA PRO A 299 24.20 -11.17 -27.28
C PRO A 299 23.90 -10.35 -28.53
N GLU A 300 24.02 -9.03 -28.47
CA GLU A 300 24.08 -8.23 -29.70
C GLU A 300 25.33 -8.68 -30.45
N GLU A 301 25.16 -9.45 -31.52
CA GLU A 301 26.21 -9.59 -32.53
C GLU A 301 26.39 -8.20 -33.17
N GLY A 302 27.45 -7.51 -32.77
CA GLY A 302 27.78 -6.19 -33.29
C GLY A 302 29.16 -5.73 -32.85
N GLU A 303 30.13 -5.90 -33.76
CA GLU A 303 31.47 -5.31 -33.78
C GLU A 303 32.48 -5.82 -32.72
N PHE A 304 32.96 -7.04 -32.91
CA PHE A 304 34.39 -7.29 -32.68
C PHE A 304 35.19 -6.64 -33.80
N VAL A 305 35.66 -5.42 -33.57
CA VAL A 305 36.82 -4.89 -34.32
C VAL A 305 38.01 -5.71 -33.86
N ALA A 306 38.44 -6.66 -34.70
CA ALA A 306 39.73 -7.32 -34.54
C ALA A 306 40.81 -6.23 -34.57
N THR A 307 41.45 -6.01 -33.43
CA THR A 307 42.76 -5.37 -33.39
C THR A 307 43.77 -6.49 -33.22
N GLU A 308 44.50 -6.74 -34.31
CA GLU A 308 45.78 -7.43 -34.29
C GLU A 308 46.67 -6.78 -33.23
N ALA A 309 47.14 -7.60 -32.28
CA ALA A 309 48.29 -7.28 -31.46
C ALA A 309 49.22 -8.50 -31.52
N GLU A 310 50.15 -8.38 -32.47
CA GLU A 310 51.55 -8.80 -32.48
C GLU A 310 51.98 -9.91 -31.51
N ALA A 311 52.54 -10.94 -32.14
CA ALA A 311 53.33 -11.98 -31.52
C ALA A 311 54.58 -11.39 -30.85
N GLU A 312 54.74 -11.66 -29.56
CA GLU A 312 56.07 -11.81 -28.97
C GLU A 312 56.22 -13.21 -28.38
N GLN A 313 57.19 -13.90 -28.94
CA GLN A 313 57.66 -15.22 -28.60
C GLN A 313 58.66 -15.05 -27.46
N GLY A 314 58.33 -15.56 -26.27
CA GLY A 314 59.16 -15.48 -25.07
C GLY A 314 59.23 -16.83 -24.37
N ASP A 315 60.45 -17.29 -24.20
CA ASP A 315 60.96 -18.59 -23.77
C ASP A 315 60.29 -19.34 -22.60
N MET A 316 60.46 -20.67 -22.70
CA MET A 316 60.24 -21.72 -21.71
C MET A 316 60.81 -21.41 -20.33
N ASP A 317 60.04 -21.70 -19.27
CA ASP A 317 60.59 -22.21 -18.01
C ASP A 317 59.72 -23.37 -17.50
N ASP A 318 60.32 -24.55 -17.49
CA ASP A 318 59.83 -25.81 -16.94
C ASP A 318 60.08 -25.82 -15.43
N SER A 319 59.08 -25.50 -14.60
CA SER A 319 58.99 -26.06 -13.24
C SER A 319 57.77 -25.57 -12.45
N TYR A 320 56.64 -26.30 -12.49
CA TYR A 320 55.86 -26.56 -11.27
C TYR A 320 54.78 -27.65 -11.48
N LYS A 321 54.88 -28.74 -10.70
CA LYS A 321 53.81 -29.73 -10.46
C LYS A 321 53.15 -29.40 -9.12
N PRO A 322 51.83 -29.64 -8.97
CA PRO A 322 51.40 -30.76 -8.10
C PRO A 322 50.21 -31.53 -8.71
N THR A 323 50.26 -32.85 -8.89
CA THR A 323 49.80 -33.91 -7.95
C THR A 323 48.36 -33.79 -7.45
N GLY A 324 47.54 -34.80 -7.79
CA GLY A 324 46.39 -35.24 -6.98
C GLY A 324 45.02 -35.09 -7.65
N ALA A 325 44.65 -36.06 -8.50
CA ALA A 325 43.27 -36.33 -8.83
C ALA A 325 42.72 -37.44 -7.91
N GLU A 326 41.40 -37.38 -7.68
CA GLU A 326 40.49 -38.32 -6.98
C GLU A 326 40.27 -38.10 -5.47
N GLN A 327 39.04 -37.69 -5.08
CA GLN A 327 38.06 -38.61 -4.46
C GLN A 327 36.74 -37.93 -4.09
N ASN A 328 35.64 -38.62 -4.42
CA ASN A 328 34.25 -38.31 -4.12
C ASN A 328 33.99 -38.26 -2.60
N SER A 329 33.38 -37.18 -2.10
CA SER A 329 32.91 -37.08 -0.71
C SER A 329 31.50 -37.68 -0.57
N GLU A 330 31.45 -39.00 -0.33
CA GLU A 330 30.29 -39.65 0.27
C GLU A 330 30.06 -39.10 1.70
N LEU A 331 28.80 -38.83 2.02
CA LEU A 331 28.40 -38.38 3.36
C LEU A 331 28.77 -39.42 4.42
N SER A 332 29.41 -38.96 5.50
CA SER A 332 29.82 -39.78 6.66
C SER A 332 28.66 -40.66 7.18
N PRO A 333 28.94 -41.92 7.61
CA PRO A 333 27.96 -42.80 8.24
C PRO A 333 27.22 -42.18 9.44
N GLU A 334 27.81 -41.19 10.11
CA GLU A 334 27.18 -40.45 11.20
C GLU A 334 26.11 -39.48 10.69
N ALA A 335 26.35 -38.81 9.56
CA ALA A 335 25.37 -37.93 8.93
C ALA A 335 24.14 -38.71 8.41
N GLN A 336 24.35 -39.93 7.92
CA GLN A 336 23.25 -40.82 7.50
C GLN A 336 22.42 -41.32 8.70
N ARG A 337 23.06 -41.57 9.86
CA ARG A 337 22.36 -41.94 11.10
C ARG A 337 21.50 -40.80 11.67
N VAL A 338 22.01 -39.57 11.63
CA VAL A 338 21.24 -38.39 12.08
C VAL A 338 20.00 -38.20 11.21
N LEU A 339 20.12 -38.33 9.89
CA LEU A 339 18.99 -38.21 8.97
C LEU A 339 17.90 -39.29 9.21
N GLN A 340 18.30 -40.53 9.47
CA GLN A 340 17.39 -41.63 9.81
C GLN A 340 16.65 -41.41 11.16
N SER A 341 17.34 -40.84 12.16
CA SER A 341 16.74 -40.53 13.47
C SER A 341 15.67 -39.43 13.39
N ILE A 342 15.87 -38.43 12.53
CA ILE A 342 14.93 -37.33 12.30
C ILE A 342 13.66 -37.83 11.59
N LEU A 343 13.80 -38.80 10.68
CA LEU A 343 12.68 -39.40 9.96
C LEU A 343 11.85 -40.39 10.81
N GLN A 344 12.41 -40.95 11.90
CA GLN A 344 11.66 -41.80 12.83
C GLN A 344 10.91 -41.01 13.91
N GLN A 345 11.44 -39.87 14.35
CA GLN A 345 10.76 -39.03 15.36
C GLN A 345 9.46 -38.38 14.84
N SER A 346 9.29 -38.23 13.53
CA SER A 346 8.06 -37.67 12.93
C SER A 346 6.92 -38.68 12.75
N ARG A 347 7.12 -39.97 13.09
CA ARG A 347 6.10 -41.03 12.93
C ARG A 347 5.40 -41.46 14.22
N GLY A 348 5.72 -40.85 15.36
CA GLY A 348 5.24 -41.29 16.68
C GLY A 348 4.42 -40.26 17.43
N THR A 349 3.22 -39.89 16.96
CA THR A 349 2.16 -39.38 17.85
C THR A 349 0.79 -39.54 17.19
N ALA A 350 0.13 -40.66 17.43
CA ALA A 350 -1.27 -40.86 17.09
C ALA A 350 -1.94 -41.72 18.17
N LEU A 351 -2.70 -41.10 19.07
CA LEU A 351 -3.76 -41.75 19.85
C LEU A 351 -4.91 -40.75 20.12
N THR A 352 -5.99 -40.96 19.37
CA THR A 352 -7.43 -40.95 19.73
C THR A 352 -7.98 -39.95 20.75
N THR A 353 -8.88 -39.09 20.28
CA THR A 353 -10.19 -38.80 20.91
C THR A 353 -11.19 -38.44 19.81
N GLN A 354 -12.25 -39.26 19.67
CA GLN A 354 -13.43 -38.97 18.86
C GLN A 354 -14.43 -38.16 19.68
N GLN A 355 -15.01 -37.09 19.11
CA GLN A 355 -16.47 -36.86 19.08
C GLN A 355 -16.83 -35.62 18.23
N GLY A 356 -17.44 -35.89 17.07
CA GLY A 356 -18.55 -35.13 16.48
C GLY A 356 -18.27 -33.81 15.75
N LEU A 357 -18.04 -33.85 14.44
CA LEU A 357 -18.62 -32.95 13.42
C LEU A 357 -18.35 -33.57 12.03
N PRO A 358 -19.30 -33.52 11.07
CA PRO A 358 -19.16 -34.21 9.79
C PRO A 358 -17.96 -33.67 9.01
N ALA A 359 -17.27 -34.58 8.33
CA ALA A 359 -16.09 -34.31 7.52
C ALA A 359 -16.29 -33.10 6.61
N ALA A 360 -15.58 -32.01 6.90
CA ALA A 360 -15.28 -31.00 5.91
C ALA A 360 -14.37 -31.66 4.86
N THR A 361 -14.98 -32.13 3.77
CA THR A 361 -14.26 -32.41 2.54
C THR A 361 -13.58 -31.11 2.11
N GLY A 362 -12.31 -30.98 2.47
CA GLY A 362 -11.40 -30.05 1.81
C GLY A 362 -11.28 -30.48 0.37
N ILE A 363 -12.09 -29.87 -0.50
CA ILE A 363 -11.78 -29.85 -1.92
C ILE A 363 -10.74 -28.74 -2.07
N GLU A 364 -9.51 -29.17 -2.34
CA GLU A 364 -8.43 -28.31 -2.79
C GLU A 364 -8.89 -27.54 -4.05
N ASP A 365 -8.67 -26.22 -4.07
CA ASP A 365 -9.07 -25.30 -5.15
C ASP A 365 -8.21 -25.46 -6.42
N SER A 366 -8.20 -26.66 -7.01
CA SER A 366 -7.52 -27.00 -8.27
C SER A 366 -8.50 -27.18 -9.44
N GLY A 367 -9.58 -26.39 -9.46
CA GLY A 367 -10.64 -26.46 -10.47
C GLY A 367 -10.41 -25.58 -11.71
N GLU A 368 -11.09 -25.91 -12.81
CA GLU A 368 -11.12 -25.08 -14.02
C GLU A 368 -11.98 -23.83 -13.78
N LEU A 369 -11.40 -22.65 -14.08
CA LEU A 369 -12.10 -21.38 -13.95
C LEU A 369 -13.10 -21.18 -15.09
N THR A 370 -14.38 -21.15 -14.75
CA THR A 370 -15.49 -20.85 -15.65
C THR A 370 -16.10 -19.49 -15.33
N VAL A 371 -16.47 -18.73 -16.36
CA VAL A 371 -17.26 -17.49 -16.23
C VAL A 371 -18.74 -17.83 -16.44
N TYR A 372 -19.56 -17.55 -15.44
CA TYR A 372 -20.99 -17.81 -15.42
C TYR A 372 -21.79 -16.50 -15.44
N THR A 373 -22.70 -16.34 -16.40
CA THR A 373 -23.61 -15.19 -16.44
C THR A 373 -24.89 -15.50 -15.66
N VAL A 374 -25.15 -14.72 -14.61
CA VAL A 374 -26.32 -14.83 -13.74
C VAL A 374 -27.60 -14.64 -14.56
N ARG A 375 -28.53 -15.58 -14.44
CA ARG A 375 -29.86 -15.52 -15.07
C ARG A 375 -30.89 -14.88 -14.13
N ALA A 376 -32.02 -14.46 -14.69
CA ALA A 376 -33.12 -13.90 -13.91
C ALA A 376 -33.61 -14.88 -12.84
N GLY A 377 -33.66 -14.41 -11.59
CA GLY A 377 -34.12 -15.19 -10.43
C GLY A 377 -33.04 -16.06 -9.76
N GLU A 378 -31.80 -16.06 -10.24
CA GLU A 378 -30.71 -16.82 -9.61
C GLU A 378 -30.11 -16.09 -8.40
N THR A 379 -29.79 -16.86 -7.36
CA THR A 379 -29.20 -16.39 -6.10
C THR A 379 -27.83 -17.04 -5.88
N ILE A 380 -27.05 -16.51 -4.95
CA ILE A 380 -25.77 -17.10 -4.52
C ILE A 380 -25.99 -18.58 -4.16
N ALA A 381 -27.05 -18.88 -3.40
CA ALA A 381 -27.43 -20.24 -3.04
C ALA A 381 -27.75 -21.14 -4.24
N SER A 382 -28.54 -20.65 -5.21
CA SER A 382 -28.91 -21.47 -6.37
C SER A 382 -27.73 -21.76 -7.29
N ILE A 383 -26.84 -20.78 -7.49
CA ILE A 383 -25.66 -20.92 -8.33
C ILE A 383 -24.60 -21.80 -7.65
N SER A 384 -24.41 -21.65 -6.34
CA SER A 384 -23.45 -22.48 -5.60
C SER A 384 -23.83 -23.96 -5.65
N ARG A 385 -25.11 -24.28 -5.44
CA ARG A 385 -25.65 -25.64 -5.61
C ARG A 385 -25.46 -26.17 -7.04
N LYS A 386 -25.67 -25.33 -8.05
CA LYS A 386 -25.53 -25.71 -9.47
C LYS A 386 -24.12 -26.18 -9.81
N PHE A 387 -23.11 -25.57 -9.20
CA PHE A 387 -21.70 -25.89 -9.45
C PHE A 387 -21.07 -26.78 -8.38
N ASN A 388 -21.87 -27.30 -7.44
CA ASN A 388 -21.41 -28.12 -6.32
C ASN A 388 -20.29 -27.45 -5.50
N ILE A 389 -20.43 -26.16 -5.27
CA ILE A 389 -19.53 -25.33 -4.45
C ILE A 389 -20.31 -24.75 -3.27
N THR A 390 -19.59 -24.28 -2.25
CA THR A 390 -20.21 -23.55 -1.14
C THR A 390 -20.54 -22.11 -1.54
N GLU A 391 -21.56 -21.53 -0.90
CA GLU A 391 -21.88 -20.10 -1.05
C GLU A 391 -20.70 -19.22 -0.67
N GLU A 392 -19.94 -19.63 0.36
CA GLU A 392 -18.72 -18.96 0.78
C GLU A 392 -17.66 -18.95 -0.33
N GLN A 393 -17.41 -20.08 -1.01
CA GLN A 393 -16.50 -20.13 -2.16
C GLN A 393 -16.96 -19.22 -3.29
N LEU A 394 -18.24 -19.29 -3.68
CA LEU A 394 -18.77 -18.44 -4.76
C LEU A 394 -18.66 -16.96 -4.42
N MET A 395 -19.01 -16.56 -3.19
CA MET A 395 -18.88 -15.19 -2.72
C MET A 395 -17.43 -14.74 -2.71
N LYS A 396 -16.53 -15.59 -2.24
CA LYS A 396 -15.11 -15.31 -2.10
C LYS A 396 -14.43 -15.07 -3.45
N TRP A 397 -14.64 -15.95 -4.43
CA TRP A 397 -14.11 -15.76 -5.80
C TRP A 397 -14.66 -14.49 -6.47
N ASN A 398 -15.86 -14.09 -6.09
CA ASN A 398 -16.55 -12.95 -6.67
C ASN A 398 -16.53 -11.69 -5.82
N ILE A 399 -15.76 -11.64 -4.74
CA ILE A 399 -15.66 -10.45 -3.89
C ILE A 399 -17.06 -9.98 -3.42
N LEU A 400 -17.97 -10.92 -3.18
CA LEU A 400 -19.32 -10.65 -2.70
C LEU A 400 -19.34 -10.66 -1.17
N LYS A 401 -20.19 -9.82 -0.60
CA LYS A 401 -20.47 -9.80 0.83
C LYS A 401 -21.72 -10.63 1.14
N PRO A 402 -21.85 -11.14 2.38
CA PRO A 402 -23.10 -11.78 2.82
C PRO A 402 -24.29 -10.83 2.62
N GLY A 403 -25.31 -11.30 1.90
CA GLY A 403 -26.51 -10.52 1.58
C GLY A 403 -26.48 -9.74 0.26
N ASP A 404 -25.37 -9.79 -0.50
CA ASP A 404 -25.32 -9.20 -1.83
C ASP A 404 -26.33 -9.86 -2.78
N VAL A 405 -27.13 -9.04 -3.48
CA VAL A 405 -28.12 -9.51 -4.46
C VAL A 405 -27.47 -9.59 -5.84
N LEU A 406 -27.52 -10.77 -6.46
CA LEU A 406 -27.04 -10.98 -7.82
C LEU A 406 -28.01 -10.38 -8.83
N LYS A 407 -27.48 -9.63 -9.80
CA LYS A 407 -28.29 -9.05 -10.87
C LYS A 407 -28.24 -9.93 -12.12
N PRO A 408 -29.34 -10.08 -12.86
CA PRO A 408 -29.32 -10.77 -14.15
C PRO A 408 -28.30 -10.12 -15.09
N GLY A 409 -27.50 -10.92 -15.79
CA GLY A 409 -26.39 -10.47 -16.63
C GLY A 409 -25.07 -10.27 -15.89
N MET A 410 -25.03 -10.39 -14.56
CA MET A 410 -23.79 -10.31 -13.80
C MET A 410 -22.88 -11.51 -14.10
N GLU A 411 -21.61 -11.28 -14.38
CA GLU A 411 -20.63 -12.35 -14.55
C GLU A 411 -20.05 -12.77 -13.20
N LEU A 412 -20.06 -14.08 -12.94
CA LEU A 412 -19.47 -14.71 -11.77
C LEU A 412 -18.37 -15.68 -12.19
N TYR A 413 -17.27 -15.64 -11.47
CA TYR A 413 -16.16 -16.57 -11.58
C TYR A 413 -16.41 -17.79 -10.70
N VAL A 414 -16.32 -18.97 -11.29
CA VAL A 414 -16.61 -20.25 -10.64
C VAL A 414 -15.47 -21.22 -10.93
N TYR A 415 -14.85 -21.79 -9.90
CA TYR A 415 -13.86 -22.86 -10.07
C TYR A 415 -14.58 -24.20 -9.91
N ILE A 416 -14.52 -25.04 -10.94
CA ILE A 416 -15.19 -26.34 -10.98
C ILE A 416 -14.12 -27.42 -10.87
N ALA A 417 -14.18 -28.28 -9.86
CA ALA A 417 -13.28 -29.42 -9.73
C ALA A 417 -13.49 -30.39 -10.91
N LYS A 418 -12.39 -30.96 -11.43
CA LYS A 418 -12.44 -31.95 -12.52
C LYS A 418 -12.95 -33.31 -12.04
#